data_AF-A0A7S9D014-F1
#
_entry.id   AF-A0A7S9D014-F1
#
_cell.length_a   1.000
_cell.length_b   1.000
_cell.length_c   1.000
_cell.angle_alpha   90.00
_cell.angle_beta   90.00
_cell.angle_gamma   90.00
#
_symmetry.space_group_name_H-M   'P 1'
#
loop_
_entity.id
_entity.type
_entity.pdbx_description
1 polymer ?
#
loop_
_entity_poly.entity_id
_entity_poly.type
_entity_poly.pdbx_seq_one_letter_code
_entity_poly.pdbx_strand_id
1 'polypeptide(L)'
;MPIDRMMRGLVGAALLASMAALGGCSSTVADMTLPADAPARAKDPSGYLPVHDLPPDRTEQTMKPADQAKLEQELIAARDHQAQESGATQNTSGK
;
A
#
# COMPACT_ATOMS: atom_id res chain seq x y z
N MET A 1 -39.41 15.15 13.66
CA MET A 1 -39.20 13.99 14.54
C MET A 1 -37.73 13.99 14.99
N PRO A 2 -37.45 14.27 16.28
CA PRO A 2 -36.08 14.38 16.80
C PRO A 2 -35.38 13.02 16.91
N ILE A 3 -36.15 11.94 17.03
CA ILE A 3 -35.67 10.56 17.20
C ILE A 3 -34.98 10.06 15.92
N ASP A 4 -35.51 10.37 14.73
CA ASP A 4 -34.86 10.05 13.45
C ASP A 4 -33.50 10.73 13.27
N ARG A 5 -33.36 11.96 13.79
CA ARG A 5 -32.09 12.70 13.75
C ARG A 5 -31.07 12.10 14.70
N MET A 6 -31.51 11.62 15.86
CA MET A 6 -30.67 10.90 16.83
C MET A 6 -30.24 9.53 16.30
N MET A 7 -31.15 8.75 15.69
CA MET A 7 -30.81 7.46 15.08
C MET A 7 -29.85 7.62 13.91
N ARG A 8 -30.06 8.62 13.04
CA ARG A 8 -29.11 8.94 11.95
C ARG A 8 -27.73 9.35 12.47
N GLY A 9 -27.68 10.11 13.57
CA GLY A 9 -26.43 10.46 14.23
C GLY A 9 -25.68 9.23 14.77
N LEU A 10 -26.39 8.29 15.39
CA LEU A 10 -25.80 7.05 15.89
C LEU A 10 -25.27 6.15 14.76
N VAL A 11 -26.00 6.04 13.65
CA VAL A 11 -25.55 5.30 12.46
C VAL A 11 -24.30 5.93 11.86
N GLY A 12 -24.27 7.26 11.72
CA GLY A 12 -23.10 7.98 11.23
C GLY A 12 -21.87 7.81 12.13
N ALA A 13 -22.05 7.87 13.45
CA ALA A 13 -20.97 7.65 14.42
C ALA A 13 -20.42 6.22 14.36
N ALA A 14 -21.28 5.21 14.22
CA ALA A 14 -20.86 3.81 14.07
C ALA A 14 -20.08 3.57 12.76
N LEU A 15 -20.48 4.22 11.66
CA LEU A 15 -19.76 4.19 10.38
C LEU A 15 -18.37 4.84 10.48
N LEU A 16 -18.26 5.99 11.14
CA LEU A 16 -16.96 6.65 11.34
C LEU A 16 -16.02 5.83 12.24
N ALA A 17 -16.55 5.24 13.31
CA ALA A 17 -15.76 4.40 14.20
C ALA A 17 -15.22 3.13 13.50
N SER A 18 -16.02 2.52 12.63
CA SER A 18 -15.59 1.36 11.83
C SER A 18 -14.56 1.74 10.77
N MET A 19 -14.72 2.86 10.06
CA MET A 19 -13.68 3.38 9.17
C MET A 19 -12.36 3.65 9.90
N ALA A 20 -12.39 4.23 11.10
CA ALA A 20 -11.19 4.48 11.90
C ALA A 20 -10.50 3.18 12.36
N ALA A 21 -11.27 2.15 12.71
CA ALA A 21 -10.73 0.86 13.14
C ALA A 21 -10.12 0.04 11.99
N LEU A 22 -10.70 0.09 10.78
CA LEU A 22 -10.21 -0.66 9.62
C LEU A 22 -9.22 0.12 8.74
N GLY A 23 -9.21 1.46 8.78
CA GLY A 23 -8.37 2.32 7.94
C GLY A 23 -6.89 2.37 8.31
N GLY A 24 -6.48 1.79 9.45
CA GLY A 24 -5.10 1.82 9.92
C GLY A 24 -4.09 1.05 9.06
N CYS A 25 -4.55 0.12 8.20
CA CYS A 25 -3.67 -0.68 7.34
C CYS A 25 -3.16 0.08 6.10
N SER A 26 -3.71 1.26 5.80
CA SER A 26 -3.21 2.18 4.78
C SER A 26 -2.58 3.41 5.43
N SER A 27 -1.74 3.20 6.43
CA SER A 27 -0.90 4.26 6.97
C SER A 27 0.02 4.75 5.84
N THR A 28 -0.08 6.04 5.50
CA THR A 28 0.77 6.64 4.47
C THR A 28 2.24 6.45 4.85
N VAL A 29 2.95 5.58 4.13
CA VAL A 29 4.40 5.36 4.31
C VAL A 29 5.19 6.64 3.99
N ALA A 30 4.54 7.68 3.47
CA ALA A 30 5.13 8.99 3.22
C ALA A 30 5.55 9.74 4.50
N ASP A 31 5.00 9.38 5.69
CA ASP A 31 5.34 10.00 6.98
C ASP A 31 5.85 8.97 8.00
N MET A 32 6.63 7.97 7.57
CA MET A 32 7.47 7.27 8.55
C MET A 32 8.63 8.20 8.90
N THR A 33 8.51 8.91 10.02
CA THR A 33 9.70 9.43 10.69
C THR A 33 10.65 8.26 10.90
N LEU A 34 11.90 8.41 10.47
CA LEU A 34 12.92 7.40 10.72
C LEU A 34 12.90 7.10 12.23
N PRO A 35 12.89 5.82 12.66
CA PRO A 35 12.99 5.49 14.07
C PRO A 35 14.12 6.31 14.69
N ALA A 36 13.89 6.94 15.85
CA ALA A 36 14.89 7.82 16.47
C ALA A 36 16.23 7.13 16.75
N ASP A 37 16.23 5.79 16.75
CA ASP A 37 17.38 4.90 16.92
C ASP A 37 17.88 4.29 15.59
N ALA A 38 17.43 4.78 14.44
CA ALA A 38 17.95 4.35 13.16
C ALA A 38 19.41 4.83 13.06
N PRO A 39 20.40 3.93 12.96
CA PRO A 39 21.78 4.34 12.82
C PRO A 39 21.90 5.20 11.56
N ALA A 40 22.60 6.33 11.69
CA ALA A 40 22.85 7.23 10.58
C ALA A 40 23.40 6.43 9.40
N ARG A 41 22.79 6.60 8.21
CA ARG A 41 23.30 5.97 6.98
C ARG A 41 24.80 6.29 6.89
N ALA A 42 25.64 5.27 6.93
CA ALA A 42 27.07 5.46 6.79
C ALA A 42 27.32 6.28 5.51
N LYS A 43 28.01 7.42 5.67
CA LYS A 43 28.36 8.34 4.58
C LYS A 43 29.40 7.74 3.63
N ASP A 44 30.03 6.65 4.06
CA ASP A 44 31.11 5.98 3.35
C ASP A 44 30.54 5.16 2.19
N PRO A 45 30.93 5.45 0.94
CA PRO A 45 30.61 4.61 -0.18
C PRO A 45 31.48 3.36 -0.06
N SER A 46 31.00 2.43 0.76
CA SER A 46 31.31 1.01 0.66
C SER A 46 32.73 0.54 0.92
N GLY A 47 32.87 -0.24 1.99
CA GLY A 47 33.76 -1.41 1.99
C GLY A 47 33.20 -2.54 1.12
N TYR A 48 32.77 -2.25 -0.12
CA TYR A 48 32.39 -3.32 -1.04
C TYR A 48 33.67 -4.07 -1.41
N LEU A 49 33.62 -5.40 -1.25
CA LEU A 49 34.57 -6.33 -1.86
C LEU A 49 34.71 -5.96 -3.35
N PRO A 50 35.92 -6.03 -3.97
CA PRO A 50 36.15 -5.64 -5.36
C PRO A 50 34.94 -5.95 -6.25
N VAL A 51 34.18 -4.90 -6.58
CA VAL A 51 32.73 -4.96 -6.86
C VAL A 51 32.40 -5.45 -8.28
N HIS A 52 33.36 -6.15 -8.88
CA HIS A 52 33.33 -6.55 -10.29
C HIS A 52 33.24 -8.05 -10.51
N ASP A 53 33.26 -8.86 -9.45
CA ASP A 53 32.77 -10.23 -9.56
C ASP A 53 31.26 -10.22 -9.39
N LEU A 54 30.58 -9.99 -10.51
CA LEU A 54 29.15 -10.23 -10.62
C LEU A 54 28.94 -11.72 -10.26
N PRO A 55 28.09 -12.04 -9.27
CA PRO A 55 27.78 -13.43 -9.00
C PRO A 55 27.30 -14.07 -10.31
N PRO A 56 27.71 -15.31 -10.60
CA PRO A 56 27.37 -15.97 -11.85
C PRO A 56 25.86 -15.91 -12.08
N ASP A 57 25.47 -15.75 -13.34
CA ASP A 57 24.05 -15.73 -13.71
C ASP A 57 23.31 -16.90 -13.09
N ARG A 58 22.14 -16.59 -12.53
CA ARG A 58 21.28 -17.62 -11.96
C ARG A 58 20.82 -18.51 -13.11
N THR A 59 21.28 -19.74 -13.12
CA THR A 59 20.87 -20.77 -14.09
C THR A 59 19.44 -21.23 -13.86
N GLU A 60 18.91 -21.02 -12.67
CA GLU A 60 17.54 -21.36 -12.31
C GLU A 60 16.57 -20.24 -12.68
N GLN A 61 15.58 -20.57 -13.50
CA GLN A 61 14.47 -19.66 -13.78
C GLN A 61 13.59 -19.54 -12.55
N THR A 62 13.58 -18.36 -11.91
CA THR A 62 12.76 -18.05 -10.72
C THR A 62 11.28 -18.39 -10.91
N MET A 63 10.76 -18.29 -12.15
CA MET A 63 9.36 -18.55 -12.47
C MET A 63 9.19 -18.90 -13.94
N LYS A 64 8.32 -19.86 -14.25
CA LYS A 64 8.02 -20.22 -15.64
C LYS A 64 7.34 -19.04 -16.35
N PRO A 65 7.59 -18.81 -17.65
CA PRO A 65 6.99 -17.69 -18.38
C PRO A 65 5.46 -17.67 -18.36
N ALA A 66 4.84 -18.85 -18.35
CA ALA A 66 3.38 -18.98 -18.28
C ALA A 66 2.80 -18.50 -16.94
N ASP A 67 3.52 -18.75 -15.83
CA ASP A 67 3.10 -18.33 -14.50
C ASP A 67 3.27 -16.80 -14.34
N GLN A 68 4.31 -16.22 -14.94
CA GLN A 68 4.51 -14.77 -14.99
C GLN A 68 3.39 -14.07 -15.77
N ALA A 69 3.05 -14.57 -16.96
CA ALA A 69 1.98 -14.00 -17.78
C ALA A 69 0.61 -14.03 -17.06
N LYS A 70 0.35 -15.08 -16.27
CA LYS A 70 -0.86 -15.18 -15.45
C LYS A 70 -0.88 -14.12 -14.34
N LEU A 71 0.22 -13.96 -13.60
CA LEU A 71 0.32 -12.96 -12.54
C LEU A 71 0.19 -11.53 -13.08
N GLU A 72 0.77 -11.23 -14.24
CA GLU A 72 0.63 -9.92 -14.87
C GLU A 72 -0.83 -9.59 -15.18
N GLN A 73 -1.59 -10.54 -15.73
CA GLN A 73 -3.01 -10.37 -16.01
C GLN A 73 -3.82 -10.13 -14.73
N GLU A 74 -3.54 -10.90 -13.66
CA GLU A 74 -4.18 -10.74 -12.36
C GLU A 74 -3.87 -9.36 -11.74
N LEU A 75 -2.63 -8.90 -11.84
CA LEU A 75 -2.20 -7.59 -11.34
C LEU A 75 -2.82 -6.43 -12.12
N ILE A 76 -2.99 -6.56 -13.45
CA ILE A 76 -3.67 -5.56 -14.27
C ILE A 76 -5.14 -5.48 -13.87
N ALA A 77 -5.83 -6.61 -13.79
CA ALA A 77 -7.24 -6.66 -13.37
C ALA A 77 -7.45 -6.05 -11.98
N ALA A 78 -6.57 -6.34 -11.02
CA ALA A 78 -6.64 -5.76 -9.68
C ALA A 78 -6.41 -4.25 -9.69
N ARG A 79 -5.46 -3.76 -10.51
CA ARG A 79 -5.19 -2.32 -10.64
C ARG A 79 -6.37 -1.58 -11.25
N ASP A 80 -7.00 -2.16 -12.26
CA ASP A 80 -8.21 -1.58 -12.86
C ASP A 80 -9.35 -1.50 -11.84
N HIS A 81 -9.55 -2.54 -11.02
CA HIS A 81 -10.53 -2.52 -9.94
C HIS A 81 -10.25 -1.40 -8.92
N GLN A 82 -9.01 -1.28 -8.47
CA GLN A 82 -8.58 -0.23 -7.54
C GLN A 82 -8.79 1.16 -8.14
N ALA A 83 -8.52 1.36 -9.44
CA ALA A 83 -8.74 2.63 -10.11
C ALA A 83 -10.22 3.05 -10.12
N GLN A 84 -11.14 2.08 -10.32
CA GLN A 84 -12.57 2.33 -10.26
C GLN A 84 -13.03 2.71 -8.83
N GLU A 85 -12.53 2.04 -7.81
CA GLU A 85 -12.84 2.33 -6.40
C GLU A 85 -12.25 3.66 -5.91
N SER A 86 -11.05 4.01 -6.42
CA SER A 86 -10.38 5.28 -6.15
C SER A 86 -11.12 6.47 -6.79
N GLY A 87 -11.69 6.28 -7.98
CA GLY A 87 -12.54 7.27 -8.66
C GLY A 87 -13.90 7.47 -7.97
N ALA A 88 -14.49 6.40 -7.44
CA ALA A 88 -15.73 6.47 -6.65
C ALA A 88 -15.55 7.23 -5.32
N THR A 89 -14.38 7.10 -4.68
CA THR A 89 -14.05 7.80 -3.42
C THR A 89 -13.80 9.30 -3.61
N GLN A 90 -13.33 9.74 -4.79
CA GLN A 90 -13.13 11.16 -5.09
C GLN A 90 -14.44 11.93 -5.34
N ASN A 91 -15.49 11.26 -5.82
CA ASN A 91 -16.79 11.89 -6.09
C ASN A 91 -17.67 12.12 -4.85
N THR A 92 -17.28 11.61 -3.67
CA THR A 92 -18.01 11.82 -2.41
C THR A 92 -17.37 12.86 -1.49
N SER A 93 -16.18 13.38 -1.85
CA SER A 93 -15.50 14.47 -1.11
C SER A 93 -15.87 15.88 -1.60
N GLY A 94 -16.73 15.99 -2.62
CA GLY A 94 -17.08 17.24 -3.28
C GLY A 94 -18.59 17.54 -3.29
N LYS A 95 -19.26 17.47 -2.14
CA LYS A 95 -20.58 18.08 -1.98
C LYS A 95 -20.92 18.44 -0.54
#